data_AF-A0AAE8J2L6-F1
#
_entry.id   AF-A0AAE8J2L6-F1
#
_cell.length_a   1.000
_cell.length_b   1.000
_cell.length_c   1.000
_cell.angle_alpha   90.00
_cell.angle_beta   90.00
_cell.angle_gamma   90.00
#
_symmetry.space_group_name_H-M   'P 1'
#
loop_
_entity.id
_entity.type
_entity.pdbx_description
1 polymer ?
#
loop_
_entity_poly.entity_id
_entity_poly.type
_entity_poly.pdbx_seq_one_letter_code
_entity_poly.pdbx_strand_id
1 'polypeptide(L)'
;MTKLKLPEPQPFKLIVFPLPAQIGKVRHVAGKYLDQPNQEAQARYWRVIVDNIRKMLTKHGCTDAEISRHVLAFREAVQKEINRRAKKRRPVENPSDPKGAA
;
A
#
# COMPACT_ATOMS: atom_id res chain seq x y z
N MET A 1 -12.77 21.56 49.51
CA MET A 1 -11.96 21.41 48.28
C MET A 1 -12.75 20.59 47.28
N THR A 2 -13.43 21.26 46.34
CA THR A 2 -14.26 20.63 45.32
C THR A 2 -13.36 20.02 44.25
N LYS A 3 -13.33 18.69 44.11
CA LYS A 3 -12.57 18.02 43.04
C LYS A 3 -13.15 18.45 41.70
N LEU A 4 -12.36 19.14 40.88
CA LEU A 4 -12.66 19.39 39.48
C LEU A 4 -12.83 18.04 38.78
N LYS A 5 -14.04 17.76 38.29
CA LYS A 5 -14.34 16.59 37.48
C LYS A 5 -13.85 16.90 36.07
N LEU A 6 -12.77 16.23 35.65
CA LEU A 6 -12.24 16.38 34.30
C LEU A 6 -13.34 15.89 33.31
N PRO A 7 -13.68 16.65 32.26
CA PRO A 7 -14.65 16.20 31.27
C PRO A 7 -14.18 14.89 30.64
N GLU A 8 -15.11 13.97 30.38
CA GLU A 8 -14.76 12.75 29.67
C GLU A 8 -14.12 13.10 28.33
N PRO A 9 -12.99 12.45 27.97
CA PRO A 9 -12.30 12.76 26.72
C PRO A 9 -13.25 12.54 25.56
N GLN A 10 -13.40 13.56 24.71
CA GLN A 10 -14.21 13.43 23.51
C GLN A 10 -13.66 12.30 22.63
N PRO A 11 -14.51 11.48 22.00
CA PRO A 11 -14.05 10.42 21.12
C PRO A 11 -13.26 11.03 19.96
N PHE A 12 -11.95 10.85 19.96
CA PHE A 12 -11.06 11.30 18.89
C PHE A 12 -10.84 10.16 17.90
N LYS A 13 -10.91 10.45 16.60
CA LYS A 13 -10.59 9.51 15.54
C LYS A 13 -9.10 9.61 15.24
N LEU A 14 -8.31 8.62 15.66
CA LEU A 14 -6.90 8.56 15.31
C LEU A 14 -6.76 8.27 13.81
N ILE A 15 -6.47 9.30 13.01
CA ILE A 15 -6.14 9.13 11.60
C ILE A 15 -4.66 8.78 11.52
N VAL A 16 -4.34 7.49 11.56
CA VAL A 16 -2.98 7.04 11.23
C VAL A 16 -2.73 7.43 9.77
N PHE A 17 -1.61 8.13 9.51
CA PHE A 17 -1.30 8.72 8.21
C PHE A 17 -1.62 7.70 7.10
N PRO A 18 -2.53 8.02 6.15
CA PRO A 18 -3.12 7.00 5.30
C PRO A 18 -2.02 6.27 4.54
N LEU A 19 -1.88 4.97 4.80
CA LEU A 19 -0.94 4.09 4.10
C LEU A 19 -0.91 4.27 2.56
N PRO A 20 -2.04 4.48 1.85
CA PRO A 20 -1.99 4.76 0.42
C PRO A 20 -1.35 6.10 0.05
N ALA A 21 -1.33 7.09 0.96
CA ALA A 21 -0.65 8.37 0.77
C ALA A 21 0.87 8.28 1.04
N GLN A 22 1.37 7.15 1.56
CA GLN A 22 2.81 6.89 1.71
C GLN A 22 3.42 6.45 0.38
N ILE A 23 3.38 7.32 -0.63
CA ILE A 23 3.77 7.03 -2.02
C ILE A 23 5.19 6.45 -2.10
N GLY A 24 6.12 6.94 -1.28
CA GLY A 24 7.50 6.41 -1.22
C GLY A 24 7.54 4.94 -0.80
N LYS A 25 6.76 4.57 0.23
CA LYS A 25 6.66 3.18 0.71
C LYS A 25 5.99 2.28 -0.33
N VAL A 26 4.91 2.76 -0.97
CA VAL A 26 4.22 2.05 -2.05
C VAL A 26 5.19 1.74 -3.20
N ARG A 27 5.96 2.76 -3.65
CA ARG A 27 6.97 2.60 -4.71
C ARG A 27 8.09 1.64 -4.30
N HIS A 28 8.56 1.73 -3.07
CA HIS A 28 9.62 0.85 -2.57
C HIS A 28 9.15 -0.61 -2.55
N VAL A 29 7.99 -0.88 -1.95
CA VAL A 29 7.42 -2.24 -1.84
C VAL A 29 7.10 -2.81 -3.21
N ALA A 30 6.53 -2.04 -4.14
CA ALA A 30 6.28 -2.49 -5.50
C ALA A 30 7.59 -2.85 -6.25
N GLY A 31 8.67 -2.10 -6.01
CA GLY A 31 9.99 -2.44 -6.56
C GLY A 31 10.50 -3.77 -6.02
N LYS A 32 10.58 -3.88 -4.70
CA LYS A 32 11.05 -5.10 -4.03
C LYS A 32 10.20 -6.32 -4.34
N TYR A 33 8.89 -6.16 -4.51
CA TYR A 33 7.99 -7.23 -4.93
C TYR A 33 8.35 -7.75 -6.33
N LEU A 34 8.62 -6.85 -7.28
CA LEU A 34 9.02 -7.22 -8.64
C LEU A 34 10.44 -7.77 -8.72
N ASP A 35 11.31 -7.43 -7.76
CA ASP A 35 12.68 -7.96 -7.66
C ASP A 35 12.73 -9.37 -7.07
N GLN A 36 11.62 -9.90 -6.52
CA GLN A 36 11.60 -11.25 -5.98
C GLN A 36 11.75 -12.30 -7.10
N PRO A 37 12.52 -13.38 -6.86
CA PRO A 37 12.91 -14.32 -7.92
C PRO A 37 11.75 -15.20 -8.42
N ASN A 38 10.75 -15.47 -7.57
CA ASN A 38 9.62 -16.32 -7.89
C ASN A 38 8.36 -15.91 -7.10
N GLN A 39 7.21 -16.50 -7.46
CA GLN A 39 5.93 -16.18 -6.85
C GLN A 39 5.85 -16.54 -5.36
N GLU A 40 6.56 -17.58 -4.92
CA GLU A 40 6.59 -17.96 -3.52
C GLU A 40 7.34 -16.92 -2.66
N ALA A 41 8.48 -16.43 -3.14
CA ALA A 41 9.22 -15.35 -2.53
C ALA A 41 8.39 -14.05 -2.48
N GLN A 42 7.61 -13.75 -3.54
CA GLN A 42 6.65 -12.65 -3.55
C GLN A 42 5.59 -12.80 -2.46
N ALA A 43 4.98 -13.98 -2.34
CA ALA A 43 3.98 -14.26 -1.31
C ALA A 43 4.56 -14.13 0.10
N ARG A 44 5.76 -14.67 0.34
CA ARG A 44 6.46 -14.56 1.63
C ARG A 44 6.79 -13.11 1.96
N TYR A 45 7.36 -12.36 1.02
CA TYR A 45 7.64 -10.93 1.18
C TYR A 45 6.37 -10.16 1.56
N TRP A 46 5.26 -10.47 0.89
CA TRP A 46 3.98 -9.84 1.16
C TRP A 46 3.45 -10.11 2.57
N ARG A 47 3.53 -11.36 3.04
CA ARG A 47 3.16 -11.72 4.42
C ARG A 47 3.94 -10.87 5.43
N VAL A 48 5.26 -10.77 5.26
CA VAL A 48 6.13 -9.97 6.15
C VAL A 48 5.73 -8.50 6.16
N ILE A 49 5.49 -7.89 4.99
CA ILE A 49 5.07 -6.48 4.91
C ILE A 49 3.72 -6.27 5.61
N VAL A 50 2.76 -7.15 5.37
CA VAL A 50 1.43 -7.07 5.97
C VAL A 50 1.52 -7.23 7.49
N ASP A 51 2.27 -8.20 7.99
CA ASP A 51 2.45 -8.42 9.43
C ASP A 51 3.10 -7.21 10.11
N ASN A 52 4.09 -6.59 9.47
CA ASN A 52 4.70 -5.37 9.99
C ASN A 52 3.71 -4.19 10.04
N ILE A 53 2.87 -4.04 9.01
CA ILE A 53 1.80 -3.02 9.00
C ILE A 53 0.78 -3.29 10.10
N ARG A 54 0.35 -4.55 10.26
CA ARG A 54 -0.59 -4.96 11.31
C ARG A 54 -0.02 -4.62 12.69
N LYS A 55 1.20 -5.07 12.99
CA LYS A 55 1.89 -4.78 14.27
C LYS A 55 1.98 -3.28 14.56
N MET A 56 2.35 -2.49 13.55
CA MET A 56 2.42 -1.04 13.67
C MET A 56 1.06 -0.43 13.99
N LEU A 57 0.00 -0.78 13.25
CA LEU A 57 -1.35 -0.25 13.46
C LEU A 57 -1.96 -0.70 14.80
N THR A 58 -1.73 -1.95 15.20
CA THR A 58 -2.12 -2.45 16.54
C THR A 58 -1.44 -1.64 17.64
N LYS A 59 -0.14 -1.34 17.50
CA LYS A 59 0.59 -0.48 18.46
C LYS A 59 0.01 0.93 18.55
N HIS A 60 -0.60 1.42 17.48
CA HIS A 60 -1.31 2.70 17.45
C HIS A 60 -2.77 2.62 17.90
N GLY A 61 -3.24 1.45 18.37
CA GLY A 61 -4.60 1.29 18.90
C GLY A 61 -5.69 1.12 17.84
N CYS A 62 -5.33 0.83 16.58
CA CYS A 62 -6.34 0.50 15.57
C CYS A 62 -7.02 -0.84 15.88
N THR A 63 -8.33 -0.88 15.63
CA THR A 63 -9.11 -2.13 15.68
C THR A 63 -8.77 -3.05 14.51
N ASP A 64 -9.05 -4.35 14.62
CA ASP A 64 -8.80 -5.32 13.53
C ASP A 64 -9.53 -4.97 12.23
N ALA A 65 -10.74 -4.39 12.33
CA ALA A 65 -11.51 -3.92 11.19
C ALA A 65 -10.79 -2.75 10.47
N GLU A 66 -10.27 -1.79 11.23
CA GLU A 66 -9.51 -0.67 10.68
C GLU A 66 -8.19 -1.14 10.08
N ILE A 67 -7.48 -2.03 10.76
CA ILE A 67 -6.24 -2.64 10.27
C ILE A 67 -6.49 -3.31 8.91
N SER A 68 -7.55 -4.11 8.81
CA SER A 68 -7.92 -4.80 7.57
C SER A 68 -8.21 -3.81 6.43
N ARG A 69 -8.95 -2.73 6.72
CA ARG A 69 -9.22 -1.65 5.75
C ARG A 69 -7.93 -0.97 5.30
N HIS A 70 -7.04 -0.65 6.22
CA HIS A 70 -5.75 0.00 5.94
C HIS A 70 -4.82 -0.92 5.12
N VAL A 71 -4.74 -2.20 5.46
CA VAL A 71 -3.98 -3.20 4.72
C VAL A 71 -4.53 -3.32 3.30
N LEU A 72 -5.85 -3.47 3.12
CA LEU A 72 -6.48 -3.58 1.80
C LEU A 72 -6.15 -2.37 0.91
N ALA A 73 -6.36 -1.15 1.43
CA ALA A 73 -6.04 0.07 0.69
C ALA A 73 -4.55 0.17 0.30
N PHE A 74 -3.65 -0.28 1.18
CA PHE A 74 -2.23 -0.37 0.87
C PHE A 74 -1.95 -1.40 -0.24
N ARG A 75 -2.61 -2.58 -0.20
CA ARG A 75 -2.47 -3.62 -1.24
C ARG A 75 -2.83 -3.06 -2.62
N GLU A 76 -3.98 -2.39 -2.71
CA GLU A 76 -4.46 -1.80 -3.96
C GLU A 76 -3.50 -0.73 -4.49
N ALA A 77 -2.95 0.11 -3.62
CA ALA A 77 -1.98 1.14 -4.01
C ALA A 77 -0.69 0.50 -4.58
N VAL A 78 -0.17 -0.55 -3.94
CA VAL A 78 1.00 -1.30 -4.44
C VAL A 78 0.69 -1.98 -5.77
N GLN A 79 -0.49 -2.59 -5.94
CA GLN A 79 -0.88 -3.22 -7.19
C GLN A 79 -0.98 -2.22 -8.34
N LYS A 80 -1.56 -1.03 -8.10
CA LYS A 80 -1.60 0.06 -9.08
C LYS A 80 -0.18 0.48 -9.50
N GLU A 81 0.74 0.56 -8.54
CA GLU A 81 2.14 0.89 -8.82
C GLU A 81 2.86 -0.20 -9.64
N ILE A 82 2.64 -1.48 -9.32
CA ILE A 82 3.16 -2.62 -10.08
C ILE A 82 2.67 -2.53 -11.53
N ASN A 83 1.37 -2.34 -11.73
CA ASN A 83 0.76 -2.24 -13.06
C ASN A 83 1.33 -1.05 -13.84
N ARG A 84 1.55 0.09 -13.18
CA ARG A 84 2.18 1.28 -13.79
C ARG A 84 3.59 0.98 -14.28
N ARG A 85 4.39 0.24 -13.50
CA ARG A 85 5.76 -0.16 -13.88
C ARG A 85 5.77 -1.18 -15.02
N ALA A 86 4.85 -2.12 -15.02
CA ALA A 86 4.70 -3.09 -16.09
C ALA A 86 4.38 -2.38 -17.43
N LYS A 87 3.49 -1.38 -17.43
CA LYS A 87 3.20 -0.56 -18.61
C LYS A 87 4.43 0.20 -19.13
N LYS A 88 5.22 0.80 -18.24
CA LYS A 88 6.47 1.52 -18.62
C LYS A 88 7.54 0.62 -19.23
N ARG A 89 7.54 -0.69 -18.93
CA ARG A 89 8.51 -1.66 -19.45
C ARG A 89 8.13 -2.21 -20.83
N ARG A 90 6.87 -2.12 -21.25
CA ARG A 90 6.49 -2.48 -22.62
C ARG A 90 6.91 -1.34 -23.55
N PRO A 91 7.66 -1.61 -24.63
CA PRO A 91 7.82 -0.63 -25.70
C PRO A 91 6.42 -0.24 -26.18
N VAL A 92 6.20 1.05 -26.41
CA VAL A 92 5.05 1.48 -27.20
C VAL A 92 5.31 0.92 -28.60
N GLU A 93 4.55 -0.09 -29.01
CA GLU A 93 4.51 -0.50 -30.41
C GLU A 93 3.98 0.71 -31.19
N ASN A 94 4.87 1.39 -31.90
CA ASN A 94 4.47 2.39 -32.88
C ASN A 94 3.64 1.66 -33.93
N PRO A 95 2.41 2.12 -34.27
CA PRO A 95 1.67 1.55 -35.38
C PRO A 95 2.55 1.69 -36.63
N SER A 96 2.93 0.57 -37.24
CA SER A 96 3.75 0.60 -38.46
C SER A 96 3.00 1.35 -39.55
N ASP A 97 3.65 2.34 -40.16
CA ASP A 97 3.21 2.94 -41.41
C ASP A 97 2.83 1.85 -42.43
N PRO A 98 1.68 1.95 -43.12
CA PRO A 98 1.35 1.04 -44.19
C PRO A 98 2.19 1.43 -45.42
N LYS A 99 3.45 0.96 -45.50
CA LYS A 99 4.20 1.00 -46.75
C LYS A 99 3.86 -0.22 -47.59
N GLY A 100 2.99 -0.01 -48.57
CA GLY A 100 2.65 -1.02 -49.57
C GLY A 100 1.68 -0.51 -50.63
N ALA A 101 1.95 0.68 -51.18
CA ALA A 101 1.38 1.12 -52.44
C ALA A 101 2.54 1.36 -53.42
N ALA A 102 2.83 0.36 -54.25
CA ALA A 102 3.53 0.44 -55.52
C ALA A 102 3.30 -0.87 -56.29
#